data_AF-A0A7W5Q4K7-F1
#
_entry.id   AF-A0A7W5Q4K7-F1
#
_cell.length_a   1.000
_cell.length_b   1.000
_cell.length_c   1.000
_cell.angle_alpha   90.00
_cell.angle_beta   90.00
_cell.angle_gamma   90.00
#
_symmetry.space_group_name_H-M   'P 1'
#
loop_
_entity.id
_entity.type
_entity.pdbx_description
1 polymer ?
#
loop_
_entity_poly.entity_id
_entity_poly.type
_entity_poly.pdbx_seq_one_letter_code
_entity_poly.pdbx_strand_id
1 'polypeptide(L)'
;MIPAFVQCFLKACGFGSVLCLNQDATVLAVELRKFGLIASTDKQSEEHFDFVVMDRWPSDGSEMQRLVSSVRKAIVLALPGGEGMAAHLDDLYGIGFRLHPRASAFELLSLRNDCQFCVVERDTDAADPKDRAYLQMAGSLWAEIGKLVSPRDRVLALGEHASFTRRVISGNSLAREVLTGDRPDGTANDQFDMIALSGFDCTENVTAELLDALAERLNPGGRLVLGIFSPDRQEIQNKAWLSSALPGSLIAEALYVPNESPAAVREPIWARYDLKDQQYWTEGWQAVVMMKSVTAASVEFPASKFPDFPFDDFRSQYDTPWLVRAMVSVQSRVMSARQLWLLADEIIAASIQRSDIAAAYCVKAYLILGQQQPWEAVQAFTAGFEDLLAITDETRAVDVRWAVSLLYVKALLEQKHGQRDKAHDSFRRCAESPFLRFAPMLATKTISACQQLAFMCLAEEDKAGAEGWFKLGVVQSRTAMGDGQFRSDPPYPLYVLPELSQVLGLGAQCNGALIALRQNGISPLVWDMMNCDMSSQIQDERLTSSALRQLLHSRVYASSS
;
A
#
# COMPACT_ATOMS: atom_id res chain seq x y z
N MET A 1 18.28 23.04 -1.73
CA MET A 1 17.10 22.15 -1.63
C MET A 1 16.45 21.95 -3.00
N ILE A 2 16.00 23.01 -3.69
CA ILE A 2 15.54 22.95 -5.09
C ILE A 2 16.54 22.22 -6.00
N PRO A 3 17.87 22.47 -5.94
CA PRO A 3 18.84 21.72 -6.76
C PRO A 3 18.87 20.21 -6.49
N ALA A 4 18.71 19.78 -5.24
CA ALA A 4 18.75 18.35 -4.85
C ALA A 4 17.45 17.61 -5.23
N PHE A 5 16.30 18.26 -5.07
CA PHE A 5 15.00 17.76 -5.55
C PHE A 5 15.00 17.62 -7.07
N VAL A 6 15.43 18.68 -7.76
CA VAL A 6 15.54 18.72 -9.22
C VAL A 6 16.56 17.69 -9.72
N GLN A 7 17.65 17.44 -8.99
CA GLN A 7 18.61 16.37 -9.33
C GLN A 7 18.00 14.97 -9.22
N CYS A 8 17.32 14.63 -8.11
CA CYS A 8 16.67 13.33 -7.94
C CYS A 8 15.58 13.11 -8.99
N PHE A 9 14.76 14.13 -9.23
CA PHE A 9 13.66 14.07 -10.17
C PHE A 9 14.14 14.03 -11.63
N LEU A 10 14.99 14.97 -12.07
CA LEU A 10 15.39 15.07 -13.49
C LEU A 10 16.32 13.94 -13.93
N LYS A 11 17.15 13.41 -13.03
CA LYS A 11 18.04 12.28 -13.36
C LYS A 11 17.28 10.95 -13.46
N ALA A 12 16.25 10.74 -12.63
CA ALA A 12 15.38 9.57 -12.72
C ALA A 12 14.51 9.53 -13.99
N CYS A 13 14.48 10.64 -14.72
CA CYS A 13 13.48 10.93 -15.73
C CYS A 13 14.16 11.24 -17.10
N GLY A 14 15.51 11.31 -17.14
CA GLY A 14 16.32 11.20 -18.36
C GLY A 14 16.52 12.50 -19.16
N PHE A 15 16.72 13.64 -18.50
CA PHE A 15 16.59 14.97 -19.11
C PHE A 15 17.87 15.81 -19.17
N GLY A 16 17.96 16.73 -20.16
CA GLY A 16 19.19 17.42 -20.52
C GLY A 16 19.22 18.94 -20.38
N SER A 17 18.07 19.66 -20.47
CA SER A 17 18.06 21.15 -20.41
C SER A 17 16.93 21.77 -19.56
N VAL A 18 17.24 22.87 -18.85
CA VAL A 18 16.34 23.53 -17.89
C VAL A 18 16.41 25.06 -18.00
N LEU A 19 15.26 25.73 -18.11
CA LEU A 19 15.16 27.19 -17.97
C LEU A 19 14.72 27.55 -16.54
N CYS A 20 15.51 28.36 -15.84
CA CYS A 20 15.24 28.78 -14.47
C CYS A 20 14.65 30.19 -14.46
N LEU A 21 13.38 30.31 -14.08
CA LEU A 21 12.65 31.57 -13.89
C LEU A 21 12.29 31.77 -12.40
N ASN A 22 13.32 31.70 -11.56
CA ASN A 22 13.24 31.86 -10.11
C ASN A 22 13.78 33.25 -9.67
N GLN A 23 13.41 33.78 -8.50
CA GLN A 23 14.05 34.98 -7.92
C GLN A 23 15.58 34.83 -7.82
N ASP A 24 16.05 33.60 -7.56
CA ASP A 24 17.46 33.19 -7.52
C ASP A 24 17.85 32.34 -8.76
N ALA A 25 17.27 32.62 -9.94
CA ALA A 25 17.49 31.86 -11.17
C ALA A 25 18.97 31.58 -11.47
N THR A 26 19.84 32.57 -11.25
CA THR A 26 21.29 32.45 -11.49
C THR A 26 21.95 31.44 -10.56
N VAL A 27 21.57 31.42 -9.28
CA VAL A 27 22.10 30.47 -8.29
C VAL A 27 21.61 29.06 -8.62
N LEU A 28 20.31 28.92 -8.92
CA LEU A 28 19.73 27.64 -9.30
C LEU A 28 20.36 27.07 -10.58
N ALA A 29 20.54 27.89 -11.62
CA ALA A 29 21.15 27.47 -12.86
C ALA A 29 22.62 27.04 -12.67
N VAL A 30 23.39 27.76 -11.83
CA VAL A 30 24.77 27.38 -11.47
C VAL A 30 24.80 26.03 -10.77
N GLU A 31 23.91 25.78 -9.81
CA GLU A 31 23.83 24.49 -9.13
C GLU A 31 23.42 23.35 -10.07
N LEU A 32 22.40 23.55 -10.91
CA LEU A 32 21.97 22.53 -11.87
C LEU A 32 23.07 22.18 -12.88
N ARG A 33 23.89 23.16 -13.31
CA ARG A 33 25.06 22.90 -14.17
C ARG A 33 26.13 22.05 -13.49
N LYS A 34 26.34 22.18 -12.17
CA LYS A 34 27.26 21.29 -11.41
C LYS A 34 26.85 19.82 -11.48
N PHE A 35 25.57 19.56 -11.75
CA PHE A 35 25.02 18.22 -11.92
C PHE A 35 24.93 17.75 -13.38
N GLY A 36 25.52 18.49 -14.32
CA GLY A 36 25.60 18.11 -15.74
C GLY A 36 24.38 18.50 -16.58
N LEU A 37 23.49 19.35 -16.06
CA LEU A 37 22.33 19.85 -16.81
C LEU A 37 22.66 21.13 -17.58
N ILE A 38 22.08 21.29 -18.78
CA ILE A 38 22.13 22.54 -19.55
C ILE A 38 21.09 23.50 -18.94
N ALA A 39 21.49 24.29 -17.95
CA ALA A 39 20.59 25.26 -17.30
C ALA A 39 20.79 26.68 -17.86
N SER A 40 19.70 27.39 -18.18
CA SER A 40 19.71 28.80 -18.61
C SER A 40 18.85 29.66 -17.67
N THR A 41 19.17 30.96 -17.61
CA THR A 41 18.34 32.00 -16.98
C THR A 41 17.86 33.02 -18.02
N ASP A 42 18.27 32.86 -19.27
CA ASP A 42 17.98 33.82 -20.32
C ASP A 42 16.53 33.65 -20.79
N LYS A 43 15.72 34.68 -20.52
CA LYS A 43 14.31 34.75 -20.94
C LYS A 43 14.15 35.06 -22.43
N GLN A 44 15.22 35.47 -23.12
CA GLN A 44 15.18 35.91 -24.52
C GLN A 44 15.71 34.86 -25.50
N SER A 45 16.16 33.69 -25.04
CA SER A 45 16.60 32.66 -25.97
C SER A 45 15.40 32.00 -26.67
N GLU A 46 15.46 31.90 -28.01
CA GLU A 46 14.52 31.08 -28.81
C GLU A 46 14.76 29.56 -28.60
N GLU A 47 15.54 29.18 -27.59
CA GLU A 47 15.87 27.80 -27.32
C GLU A 47 14.70 27.08 -26.64
N HIS A 48 14.48 25.84 -27.06
CA HIS A 48 13.50 24.97 -26.43
C HIS A 48 14.17 24.16 -25.32
N PHE A 49 13.62 24.24 -24.11
CA PHE A 49 14.12 23.54 -22.92
C PHE A 49 13.27 22.30 -22.63
N ASP A 50 13.88 21.24 -22.09
CA ASP A 50 13.10 20.09 -21.60
C ASP A 50 12.17 20.54 -20.46
N PHE A 51 12.68 21.38 -19.54
CA PHE A 51 11.94 21.88 -18.38
C PHE A 51 12.02 23.39 -18.18
N VAL A 52 10.99 23.97 -17.58
CA VAL A 52 11.03 25.28 -16.95
C VAL A 52 10.83 25.12 -15.44
N VAL A 53 11.65 25.76 -14.61
CA VAL A 53 11.42 25.87 -13.16
C VAL A 53 11.07 27.32 -12.84
N MET A 54 9.92 27.57 -12.21
CA MET A 54 9.51 28.93 -11.81
C MET A 54 9.00 28.95 -10.36
N ASP A 55 9.27 30.05 -9.65
CA ASP A 55 8.79 30.29 -8.27
C ASP A 55 7.80 31.45 -8.15
N ARG A 56 7.44 32.02 -9.29
CA ARG A 56 6.49 33.12 -9.41
C ARG A 56 5.59 32.87 -10.62
N TRP A 57 4.33 33.27 -10.49
CA TRP A 57 3.42 33.23 -11.62
C TRP A 57 3.66 34.41 -12.58
N PRO A 58 3.66 34.19 -13.90
CA PRO A 58 3.71 35.28 -14.86
C PRO A 58 2.53 36.24 -14.66
N SER A 59 2.79 37.53 -14.51
CA SER A 59 1.75 38.54 -14.32
C SER A 59 1.07 38.96 -15.62
N ASP A 60 1.63 38.56 -16.77
CA ASP A 60 1.07 38.83 -18.10
C ASP A 60 0.93 37.56 -18.95
N GLY A 61 -0.13 37.49 -19.76
CA GLY A 61 -0.42 36.33 -20.61
C GLY A 61 0.60 36.09 -21.73
N SER A 62 1.44 37.08 -22.07
CA SER A 62 2.44 36.98 -23.13
C SER A 62 3.72 36.27 -22.65
N GLU A 63 4.09 36.41 -21.37
CA GLU A 63 5.16 35.67 -20.69
C GLU A 63 4.73 34.21 -20.56
N MET A 64 3.45 33.96 -20.25
CA MET A 64 2.89 32.60 -20.18
C MET A 64 2.87 31.89 -21.53
N GLN A 65 2.42 32.55 -22.60
CA GLN A 65 2.44 31.95 -23.95
C GLN A 65 3.87 31.64 -24.44
N ARG A 66 4.84 32.51 -24.12
CA ARG A 66 6.24 32.27 -24.43
C ARG A 66 6.79 31.08 -23.65
N LEU A 67 6.51 31.02 -22.35
CA LEU A 67 6.86 29.88 -21.49
C LEU A 67 6.37 28.56 -22.05
N VAL A 68 5.10 28.51 -22.44
CA VAL A 68 4.48 27.34 -23.09
C VAL A 68 5.19 26.96 -24.40
N SER A 69 5.59 27.94 -25.21
CA SER A 69 6.28 27.70 -26.49
C SER A 69 7.72 27.19 -26.31
N SER A 70 8.40 27.61 -25.24
CA SER A 70 9.79 27.23 -24.94
C SER A 70 9.90 25.87 -24.24
N VAL A 71 8.82 25.34 -23.65
CA VAL A 71 8.82 24.06 -22.94
C VAL A 71 8.55 22.89 -23.88
N ARG A 72 9.48 21.93 -23.92
CA ARG A 72 9.28 20.67 -24.65
C ARG A 72 8.49 19.65 -23.85
N LYS A 73 8.76 19.50 -22.54
CA LYS A 73 8.23 18.38 -21.75
C LYS A 73 7.44 18.82 -20.54
N ALA A 74 7.99 19.63 -19.65
CA ALA A 74 7.31 19.95 -18.39
C ALA A 74 7.70 21.30 -17.74
N ILE A 75 6.86 21.76 -16.82
CA ILE A 75 7.05 22.94 -15.98
C ILE A 75 7.03 22.49 -14.53
N VAL A 76 8.02 22.93 -13.75
CA VAL A 76 8.09 22.76 -12.30
C VAL A 76 7.74 24.09 -11.65
N LEU A 77 6.62 24.12 -10.96
CA LEU A 77 6.16 25.24 -10.14
C LEU A 77 6.66 25.05 -8.72
N ALA A 78 7.25 26.10 -8.15
CA ALA A 78 7.72 26.18 -6.77
C ALA A 78 7.15 27.43 -6.11
N LEU A 79 5.82 27.49 -5.96
CA LEU A 79 5.12 28.70 -5.50
C LEU A 79 5.01 28.73 -3.97
N PRO A 80 5.02 29.92 -3.33
CA PRO A 80 4.72 30.05 -1.91
C PRO A 80 3.29 29.57 -1.61
N GLY A 81 3.10 28.82 -0.53
CA GLY A 81 1.82 28.17 -0.21
C GLY A 81 0.66 29.15 0.03
N GLY A 82 -0.48 28.96 -0.65
CA GLY A 82 -1.69 29.79 -0.54
C GLY A 82 -2.74 29.54 -1.63
N GLU A 83 -3.86 30.29 -1.61
CA GLU A 83 -5.06 30.15 -2.48
C GLU A 83 -4.82 30.32 -4.01
N GLY A 84 -3.58 30.57 -4.46
CA GLY A 84 -3.27 30.83 -5.88
C GLY A 84 -2.93 29.60 -6.74
N MET A 85 -2.45 28.49 -6.16
CA MET A 85 -1.97 27.33 -6.93
C MET A 85 -3.07 26.71 -7.80
N ALA A 86 -4.31 26.66 -7.32
CA ALA A 86 -5.43 26.10 -8.07
C ALA A 86 -5.76 26.91 -9.33
N ALA A 87 -5.79 28.25 -9.23
CA ALA A 87 -6.04 29.13 -10.38
C ALA A 87 -4.91 29.01 -11.43
N HIS A 88 -3.68 28.89 -10.95
CA HIS A 88 -2.49 28.68 -11.79
C HIS A 88 -2.51 27.33 -12.52
N LEU A 89 -2.93 26.26 -11.85
CA LEU A 89 -3.11 24.96 -12.49
C LEU A 89 -4.25 25.00 -13.53
N ASP A 90 -5.36 25.69 -13.26
CA ASP A 90 -6.45 25.86 -14.22
C ASP A 90 -5.98 26.57 -15.51
N ASP A 91 -5.17 27.62 -15.38
CA ASP A 91 -4.58 28.33 -16.52
C ASP A 91 -3.68 27.40 -17.35
N LEU A 92 -2.84 26.59 -16.68
CA LEU A 92 -1.98 25.60 -17.31
C LEU A 92 -2.77 24.48 -18.00
N TYR A 93 -3.85 24.04 -17.37
CA TYR A 93 -4.77 23.05 -17.94
C TYR A 93 -5.47 23.60 -19.17
N GLY A 94 -5.86 24.88 -19.16
CA GLY A 94 -6.45 25.58 -20.30
C GLY A 94 -5.53 25.57 -21.53
N ILE A 95 -4.22 25.72 -21.32
CA ILE A 95 -3.19 25.85 -22.37
C ILE A 95 -2.43 24.54 -22.69
N GLY A 96 -2.96 23.40 -22.26
CA GLY A 96 -2.48 22.07 -22.68
C GLY A 96 -1.31 21.53 -21.86
N PHE A 97 -1.25 21.87 -20.57
CA PHE A 97 -0.40 21.18 -19.59
C PHE A 97 -1.29 20.43 -18.60
N ARG A 98 -0.75 19.45 -17.89
CA ARG A 98 -1.45 18.68 -16.85
C ARG A 98 -0.51 18.33 -15.72
N LEU A 99 -1.03 18.08 -14.51
CA LEU A 99 -0.20 17.64 -13.40
C LEU A 99 0.50 16.31 -13.75
N HIS A 100 1.80 16.26 -13.56
CA HIS A 100 2.60 15.07 -13.78
C HIS A 100 2.15 13.99 -12.79
N PRO A 101 1.92 12.74 -13.20
CA PRO A 101 1.33 11.70 -12.34
C PRO A 101 2.10 11.40 -11.05
N ARG A 102 3.41 11.67 -11.02
CA ARG A 102 4.24 11.56 -9.80
C ARG A 102 4.13 12.78 -8.86
N ALA A 103 3.66 13.92 -9.35
CA ALA A 103 3.61 15.16 -8.58
C ALA A 103 2.53 15.14 -7.49
N SER A 104 1.42 14.44 -7.71
CA SER A 104 0.41 14.17 -6.66
C SER A 104 0.99 13.32 -5.51
N ALA A 105 1.91 12.40 -5.82
CA ALA A 105 2.62 11.62 -4.80
C ALA A 105 3.66 12.44 -4.00
N PHE A 106 4.07 13.62 -4.47
CA PHE A 106 5.12 14.44 -3.84
C PHE A 106 4.62 15.41 -2.76
N GLU A 107 3.31 15.50 -2.51
CA GLU A 107 2.79 16.16 -1.29
C GLU A 107 3.41 15.58 0.01
N LEU A 108 3.98 14.36 -0.07
CA LEU A 108 4.60 13.66 1.05
C LEU A 108 6.00 14.15 1.46
N LEU A 109 6.69 14.99 0.68
CA LEU A 109 8.04 15.37 1.06
C LEU A 109 8.13 16.48 2.11
N SER A 110 7.08 17.24 2.44
CA SER A 110 7.02 18.17 3.61
C SER A 110 8.35 18.88 3.95
N LEU A 111 9.11 19.31 2.94
CA LEU A 111 10.43 19.91 3.10
C LEU A 111 10.25 21.43 3.00
N ARG A 112 9.94 22.01 4.17
CA ARG A 112 9.51 23.39 4.51
C ARG A 112 8.01 23.69 4.35
N ASN A 113 7.48 24.41 5.34
CA ASN A 113 6.07 24.77 5.54
C ASN A 113 5.57 25.89 4.58
N ASP A 114 6.40 26.34 3.63
CA ASP A 114 6.23 27.67 3.01
C ASP A 114 6.12 27.62 1.48
N CYS A 115 6.44 26.50 0.82
CA CYS A 115 6.42 26.35 -0.64
C CYS A 115 5.75 25.05 -1.07
N GLN A 116 4.84 25.12 -2.05
CA GLN A 116 4.27 23.97 -2.73
C GLN A 116 5.01 23.71 -4.05
N PHE A 117 5.34 22.44 -4.32
CA PHE A 117 5.98 22.01 -5.56
C PHE A 117 4.97 21.22 -6.41
N CYS A 118 4.78 21.65 -7.66
CA CYS A 118 3.98 20.91 -8.63
C CYS A 118 4.79 20.74 -9.91
N VAL A 119 4.75 19.56 -10.50
CA VAL A 119 5.29 19.34 -11.84
C VAL A 119 4.10 19.18 -12.76
N VAL A 120 4.02 19.98 -13.82
CA VAL A 120 3.04 19.81 -14.89
C VAL A 120 3.77 19.42 -16.17
N GLU A 121 3.22 18.50 -16.96
CA GLU A 121 3.76 18.08 -18.25
C GLU A 121 2.85 18.54 -19.38
N ARG A 122 3.40 18.65 -20.59
CA ARG A 122 2.62 18.99 -21.78
C ARG A 122 1.66 17.83 -22.08
N ASP A 123 0.38 18.15 -22.20
CA ASP A 123 -0.66 17.18 -22.50
C ASP A 123 -0.66 16.89 -24.00
N THR A 124 0.03 15.81 -24.38
CA THR A 124 0.11 15.34 -25.76
C THR A 124 -1.04 14.44 -26.17
N ASP A 125 -1.92 14.07 -25.22
CA ASP A 125 -2.93 13.03 -25.40
C ASP A 125 -4.35 13.59 -25.49
N ALA A 126 -4.61 14.82 -25.04
CA ALA A 126 -5.94 15.42 -25.05
C ALA A 126 -6.13 16.44 -26.18
N ALA A 127 -6.92 16.07 -27.19
CA ALA A 127 -7.40 17.01 -28.21
C ALA A 127 -8.73 17.69 -27.81
N ASP A 128 -9.58 17.03 -27.00
CA ASP A 128 -10.90 17.52 -26.59
C ASP A 128 -10.94 17.91 -25.09
N PRO A 129 -11.60 19.02 -24.69
CA PRO A 129 -11.91 19.34 -23.30
C PRO A 129 -12.57 18.21 -22.47
N LYS A 130 -13.37 17.34 -23.10
CA LYS A 130 -13.94 16.15 -22.43
C LYS A 130 -12.87 15.12 -22.05
N ASP A 131 -11.87 14.92 -22.91
CA ASP A 131 -10.74 14.05 -22.63
C ASP A 131 -9.90 14.57 -21.46
N ARG A 132 -9.82 15.90 -21.27
CA ARG A 132 -9.07 16.47 -20.14
C ARG A 132 -9.70 16.14 -18.78
N ALA A 133 -11.03 16.29 -18.65
CA ALA A 133 -11.73 15.94 -17.42
C ALA A 133 -11.66 14.43 -17.13
N TYR A 134 -11.76 13.61 -18.18
CA TYR A 134 -11.51 12.17 -18.12
C TYR A 134 -10.11 11.88 -17.56
N LEU A 135 -9.06 12.46 -18.16
CA LEU A 135 -7.68 12.13 -17.84
C LEU A 135 -7.30 12.57 -16.42
N GLN A 136 -7.87 13.65 -15.91
CA GLN A 136 -7.67 14.07 -14.52
C GLN A 136 -8.28 13.06 -13.54
N MET A 137 -9.53 12.67 -13.75
CA MET A 137 -10.24 11.71 -12.89
C MET A 137 -9.58 10.32 -12.96
N ALA A 138 -9.35 9.82 -14.18
CA ALA A 138 -8.67 8.57 -14.43
C ALA A 138 -7.23 8.59 -13.88
N GLY A 139 -6.52 9.71 -13.96
CA GLY A 139 -5.16 9.85 -13.44
C GLY A 139 -5.08 9.60 -11.93
N SER A 140 -5.96 10.26 -11.17
CA SER A 140 -6.04 10.05 -9.71
C SER A 140 -6.45 8.60 -9.36
N LEU A 141 -7.39 8.02 -10.11
CA LEU A 141 -7.79 6.62 -9.95
C LEU A 141 -6.61 5.67 -10.17
N TRP A 142 -5.93 5.79 -11.30
CA TRP A 142 -4.84 4.88 -11.65
C TRP A 142 -3.61 5.08 -10.74
N ALA A 143 -3.44 6.26 -10.13
CA ALA A 143 -2.47 6.47 -9.08
C ALA A 143 -2.84 5.71 -7.80
N GLU A 144 -4.12 5.73 -7.39
CA GLU A 144 -4.62 4.94 -6.26
C GLU A 144 -4.48 3.43 -6.52
N ILE A 145 -4.92 2.97 -7.69
CA ILE A 145 -4.79 1.57 -8.13
C ILE A 145 -3.32 1.16 -8.24
N GLY A 146 -2.42 2.08 -8.61
CA GLY A 146 -0.97 1.87 -8.63
C GLY A 146 -0.40 1.42 -7.29
N LYS A 147 -1.06 1.74 -6.16
CA LYS A 147 -0.67 1.27 -4.81
C LYS A 147 -0.89 -0.23 -4.62
N LEU A 148 -1.74 -0.86 -5.43
CA LEU A 148 -1.98 -2.31 -5.42
C LEU A 148 -0.92 -3.10 -6.19
N VAL A 149 -0.04 -2.41 -6.93
CA VAL A 149 0.96 -3.01 -7.81
C VAL A 149 2.24 -3.25 -7.01
N SER A 150 2.61 -4.52 -6.87
CA SER A 150 3.80 -4.92 -6.12
C SER A 150 5.09 -4.73 -6.93
N PRO A 151 6.26 -4.57 -6.29
CA PRO A 151 7.55 -4.45 -6.96
C PRO A 151 7.96 -5.77 -7.63
N ARG A 152 7.36 -6.07 -8.79
CA ARG A 152 7.60 -7.22 -9.70
C ARG A 152 6.43 -7.49 -10.62
N ASP A 153 5.26 -6.93 -10.30
CA ASP A 153 4.05 -7.19 -11.04
C ASP A 153 4.22 -6.79 -12.51
N ARG A 154 3.78 -7.68 -13.41
CA ARG A 154 3.55 -7.37 -14.82
C ARG A 154 2.15 -6.79 -14.95
N VAL A 155 2.06 -5.56 -15.45
CA VAL A 155 0.77 -4.89 -15.62
C VAL A 155 0.46 -4.73 -17.11
N LEU A 156 -0.76 -5.05 -17.50
CA LEU A 156 -1.28 -4.78 -18.85
C LEU A 156 -2.36 -3.70 -18.78
N ALA A 157 -2.13 -2.56 -19.41
CA ALA A 157 -3.14 -1.53 -19.63
C ALA A 157 -3.81 -1.75 -20.99
N LEU A 158 -5.14 -1.78 -21.02
CA LEU A 158 -5.93 -1.96 -22.24
C LEU A 158 -6.99 -0.86 -22.38
N GLY A 159 -7.39 -0.61 -23.63
CA GLY A 159 -8.46 0.33 -23.99
C GLY A 159 -7.94 1.67 -24.52
N GLU A 160 -8.85 2.59 -24.83
CA GLU A 160 -8.58 3.84 -25.56
C GLU A 160 -7.49 4.70 -24.90
N HIS A 161 -7.44 4.68 -23.56
CA HIS A 161 -6.49 5.45 -22.77
C HIS A 161 -5.38 4.60 -22.15
N ALA A 162 -5.10 3.41 -22.69
CA ALA A 162 -4.07 2.49 -22.17
C ALA A 162 -2.70 3.14 -22.03
N SER A 163 -2.30 3.99 -22.99
CA SER A 163 -1.03 4.74 -22.96
C SER A 163 -0.93 5.67 -21.76
N PHE A 164 -2.03 6.36 -21.44
CA PHE A 164 -2.10 7.22 -20.26
C PHE A 164 -2.04 6.40 -18.98
N THR A 165 -2.87 5.36 -18.86
CA THR A 165 -2.89 4.44 -17.71
C THR A 165 -1.51 3.83 -17.47
N ARG A 166 -0.82 3.40 -18.52
CA ARG A 166 0.56 2.91 -18.44
C ARG A 166 1.49 3.95 -17.83
N ARG A 167 1.43 5.20 -18.28
CA ARG A 167 2.28 6.28 -17.73
C ARG A 167 1.98 6.53 -16.26
N VAL A 168 0.71 6.58 -15.87
CA VAL A 168 0.31 6.82 -14.48
C VAL A 168 0.75 5.68 -13.56
N ILE A 169 0.48 4.42 -13.94
CA ILE A 169 0.87 3.25 -13.14
C ILE A 169 2.40 3.13 -13.08
N SER A 170 3.12 3.31 -14.20
CA SER A 170 4.60 3.31 -14.20
C SER A 170 5.19 4.45 -13.37
N GLY A 171 4.46 5.57 -13.30
CA GLY A 171 4.80 6.71 -12.46
C GLY A 171 4.68 6.39 -10.98
N ASN A 172 3.60 5.71 -10.58
CA ASN A 172 3.19 5.57 -9.18
C ASN A 172 3.43 4.17 -8.58
N SER A 173 4.02 3.25 -9.33
CA SER A 173 4.33 1.90 -8.86
C SER A 173 5.77 1.49 -9.16
N LEU A 174 6.20 0.39 -8.53
CA LEU A 174 7.47 -0.28 -8.80
C LEU A 174 7.27 -1.53 -9.68
N ALA A 175 6.24 -1.53 -10.53
CA ALA A 175 5.96 -2.61 -11.47
C ALA A 175 7.22 -3.01 -12.24
N ARG A 176 7.39 -4.32 -12.50
CA ARG A 176 8.50 -4.80 -13.34
C ARG A 176 8.37 -4.25 -14.74
N GLU A 177 7.16 -4.30 -15.27
CA GLU A 177 6.80 -3.83 -16.58
C GLU A 177 5.33 -3.43 -16.60
N VAL A 178 5.04 -2.38 -17.37
CA VAL A 178 3.68 -1.95 -17.68
C VAL A 178 3.58 -1.89 -19.19
N LEU A 179 2.79 -2.80 -19.76
CA LEU A 179 2.56 -2.93 -21.20
C LEU A 179 1.22 -2.30 -21.58
N THR A 180 1.08 -1.94 -22.85
CA THR A 180 -0.18 -1.46 -23.45
C THR A 180 -0.64 -2.43 -24.52
N GLY A 181 -1.94 -2.57 -24.70
CA GLY A 181 -2.53 -3.28 -25.83
C GLY A 181 -3.82 -2.62 -26.30
N ASP A 182 -4.06 -2.71 -27.61
CA ASP A 182 -5.21 -2.06 -28.26
C ASP A 182 -6.48 -2.94 -28.19
N ARG A 183 -6.32 -4.25 -27.98
CA ARG A 183 -7.42 -5.21 -27.83
C ARG A 183 -7.10 -6.30 -26.80
N PRO A 184 -8.12 -6.87 -26.14
CA PRO A 184 -7.99 -8.07 -25.31
C PRO A 184 -7.51 -9.29 -26.13
N ASP A 185 -7.70 -9.26 -27.45
CA ASP A 185 -7.37 -10.32 -28.41
C ASP A 185 -5.90 -10.28 -28.83
N GLY A 186 -4.99 -10.66 -27.92
CA GLY A 186 -3.57 -10.85 -28.18
C GLY A 186 -3.13 -12.29 -27.83
N THR A 187 -2.03 -12.75 -28.41
CA THR A 187 -1.51 -14.13 -28.29
C THR A 187 -1.57 -14.69 -26.86
N ALA A 188 -2.23 -15.85 -26.71
CA ALA A 188 -2.70 -16.47 -25.46
C ALA A 188 -1.66 -16.87 -24.39
N ASN A 189 -0.38 -16.49 -24.53
CA ASN A 189 0.69 -17.05 -23.69
C ASN A 189 1.30 -16.09 -22.65
N ASP A 190 0.91 -14.81 -22.63
CA ASP A 190 1.43 -13.85 -21.63
C ASP A 190 0.53 -13.76 -20.40
N GLN A 191 1.11 -14.09 -19.23
CA GLN A 191 0.48 -13.97 -17.91
C GLN A 191 0.84 -12.66 -17.21
N PHE A 192 -0.15 -12.04 -16.57
CA PHE A 192 -0.07 -10.73 -15.91
C PHE A 192 -0.48 -10.79 -14.45
N ASP A 193 0.09 -9.90 -13.66
CA ASP A 193 -0.23 -9.74 -12.24
C ASP A 193 -1.34 -8.72 -12.01
N MET A 194 -1.52 -7.81 -12.96
CA MET A 194 -2.65 -6.90 -13.03
C MET A 194 -3.03 -6.60 -14.48
N ILE A 195 -4.32 -6.55 -14.77
CA ILE A 195 -4.86 -6.01 -16.02
C ILE A 195 -5.75 -4.81 -15.67
N ALA A 196 -5.47 -3.66 -16.27
CA ALA A 196 -6.21 -2.42 -16.08
C ALA A 196 -6.95 -2.06 -17.37
N LEU A 197 -8.28 -2.11 -17.35
CA LEU A 197 -9.13 -1.70 -18.47
C LEU A 197 -9.52 -0.23 -18.31
N SER A 198 -9.16 0.59 -19.30
CA SER A 198 -9.39 2.04 -19.34
C SER A 198 -10.28 2.41 -20.53
N GLY A 199 -11.39 3.12 -20.27
CA GLY A 199 -12.17 3.76 -21.35
C GLY A 199 -13.34 2.95 -21.88
N PHE A 200 -14.22 2.46 -21.00
CA PHE A 200 -15.54 2.00 -21.44
C PHE A 200 -16.60 2.99 -20.94
N ASP A 201 -17.07 3.83 -21.86
CA ASP A 201 -18.16 4.80 -21.63
C ASP A 201 -19.50 4.10 -21.32
N CYS A 202 -19.61 2.79 -21.62
CA CYS A 202 -20.79 1.97 -21.32
C CYS A 202 -20.36 0.58 -20.83
N THR A 203 -20.98 0.10 -19.76
CA THR A 203 -20.81 -1.29 -19.25
C THR A 203 -21.31 -2.35 -20.23
N GLU A 204 -22.14 -1.96 -21.22
CA GLU A 204 -22.70 -2.83 -22.26
C GLU A 204 -21.64 -3.57 -23.09
N ASN A 205 -20.41 -3.05 -23.16
CA ASN A 205 -19.30 -3.67 -23.90
C ASN A 205 -18.49 -4.67 -23.05
N VAL A 206 -18.78 -4.81 -21.76
CA VAL A 206 -18.08 -5.74 -20.86
C VAL A 206 -18.89 -7.03 -20.76
N THR A 207 -18.57 -8.00 -21.63
CA THR A 207 -19.24 -9.31 -21.65
C THR A 207 -18.54 -10.33 -20.73
N ALA A 208 -19.25 -11.42 -20.41
CA ALA A 208 -18.68 -12.52 -19.64
C ALA A 208 -17.47 -13.15 -20.36
N GLU A 209 -17.56 -13.32 -21.68
CA GLU A 209 -16.49 -13.90 -22.50
C GLU A 209 -15.22 -13.05 -22.47
N LEU A 210 -15.38 -11.73 -22.48
CA LEU A 210 -14.25 -10.80 -22.33
C LEU A 210 -13.60 -10.95 -20.96
N LEU A 211 -14.40 -10.99 -19.89
CA LEU A 211 -13.89 -11.14 -18.53
C LEU A 211 -13.19 -12.49 -18.34
N ASP A 212 -13.72 -13.57 -18.92
CA ASP A 212 -13.10 -14.89 -18.96
C ASP A 212 -11.73 -14.85 -19.67
N ALA A 213 -11.68 -14.28 -20.88
CA ALA A 213 -10.44 -14.17 -21.65
C ALA A 213 -9.36 -13.36 -20.91
N LEU A 214 -9.75 -12.32 -20.17
CA LEU A 214 -8.83 -11.54 -19.34
C LEU A 214 -8.42 -12.29 -18.07
N ALA A 215 -9.35 -13.02 -17.44
CA ALA A 215 -9.05 -13.85 -16.28
C ALA A 215 -8.05 -14.96 -16.63
N GLU A 216 -8.13 -15.56 -17.81
CA GLU A 216 -7.16 -16.57 -18.28
C GLU A 216 -5.73 -16.03 -18.37
N ARG A 217 -5.59 -14.73 -18.68
CA ARG A 217 -4.30 -14.02 -18.78
C ARG A 217 -3.76 -13.51 -17.45
N LEU A 218 -4.51 -13.64 -16.36
CA LEU A 218 -4.05 -13.28 -15.03
C LEU A 218 -3.34 -14.46 -14.35
N ASN A 219 -2.24 -14.18 -13.67
CA ASN A 219 -1.69 -15.08 -12.67
C ASN A 219 -2.74 -15.30 -11.56
N PRO A 220 -2.79 -16.48 -10.93
CA PRO A 220 -3.62 -16.68 -9.74
C PRO A 220 -3.29 -15.64 -8.66
N GLY A 221 -4.33 -15.04 -8.04
CA GLY A 221 -4.16 -13.91 -7.12
C GLY A 221 -3.79 -12.58 -7.79
N GLY A 222 -3.70 -12.53 -9.12
CA GLY A 222 -3.59 -11.30 -9.91
C GLY A 222 -4.92 -10.55 -9.99
N ARG A 223 -4.88 -9.26 -10.37
CA ARG A 223 -6.06 -8.38 -10.33
C ARG A 223 -6.53 -7.92 -11.70
N LEU A 224 -7.84 -7.94 -11.92
CA LEU A 224 -8.49 -7.19 -12.99
C LEU A 224 -9.09 -5.91 -12.40
N VAL A 225 -8.79 -4.77 -13.00
CA VAL A 225 -9.36 -3.47 -12.62
C VAL A 225 -10.15 -2.90 -13.79
N LEU A 226 -11.44 -2.68 -13.58
CA LEU A 226 -12.35 -2.10 -14.57
C LEU A 226 -12.62 -0.65 -14.17
N GLY A 227 -12.02 0.30 -14.89
CA GLY A 227 -12.43 1.71 -14.79
C GLY A 227 -13.67 1.94 -15.63
N ILE A 228 -14.76 2.36 -14.99
CA ILE A 228 -16.06 2.57 -15.63
C ILE A 228 -16.57 3.97 -15.33
N PHE A 229 -17.11 4.63 -16.35
CA PHE A 229 -17.94 5.81 -16.18
C PHE A 229 -19.39 5.40 -16.31
N SER A 230 -20.26 5.94 -15.47
CA SER A 230 -21.70 5.71 -15.62
C SER A 230 -22.51 6.98 -15.58
N PRO A 231 -23.35 7.24 -16.59
CA PRO A 231 -24.15 8.46 -16.67
C PRO A 231 -25.39 8.44 -15.76
N ASP A 232 -25.91 7.26 -15.41
CA ASP A 232 -27.08 7.09 -14.54
C ASP A 232 -26.80 6.06 -13.44
N ARG A 233 -27.23 6.35 -12.21
CA ARG A 233 -27.18 5.42 -11.07
C ARG A 233 -27.99 4.15 -11.31
N GLN A 234 -29.10 4.22 -12.05
CA GLN A 234 -29.99 3.07 -12.28
C GLN A 234 -29.37 2.03 -13.25
N GLU A 235 -28.58 2.45 -14.24
CA GLU A 235 -27.84 1.53 -15.13
C GLU A 235 -26.79 0.72 -14.35
N ILE A 236 -26.19 1.32 -13.33
CA ILE A 236 -25.19 0.70 -12.44
C ILE A 236 -25.84 -0.26 -11.44
N GLN A 237 -27.00 0.13 -10.90
CA GLN A 237 -27.71 -0.60 -9.85
C GLN A 237 -28.41 -1.87 -10.36
N ASN A 238 -28.55 -2.05 -11.68
CA ASN A 238 -29.04 -3.29 -12.30
C ASN A 238 -27.97 -4.42 -12.27
N LYS A 239 -27.50 -4.70 -11.05
CA LYS A 239 -26.50 -5.67 -10.55
C LYS A 239 -26.70 -7.15 -10.91
N ALA A 240 -27.58 -7.45 -11.87
CA ALA A 240 -27.61 -8.76 -12.51
C ALA A 240 -26.32 -8.97 -13.31
N TRP A 241 -25.82 -7.96 -14.03
CA TRP A 241 -24.73 -8.16 -15.00
C TRP A 241 -23.39 -8.52 -14.35
N LEU A 242 -22.91 -7.80 -13.32
CA LEU A 242 -21.66 -8.19 -12.64
C LEU A 242 -21.79 -9.60 -12.05
N SER A 243 -22.91 -9.91 -11.41
CA SER A 243 -23.14 -11.25 -10.84
C SER A 243 -23.27 -12.36 -11.90
N SER A 244 -23.77 -12.03 -13.10
CA SER A 244 -23.96 -12.97 -14.22
C SER A 244 -22.77 -13.05 -15.17
N ALA A 245 -21.96 -11.99 -15.25
CA ALA A 245 -20.82 -11.87 -16.15
C ALA A 245 -19.50 -12.13 -15.45
N LEU A 246 -19.44 -12.06 -14.12
CA LEU A 246 -18.25 -12.46 -13.37
C LEU A 246 -18.02 -13.96 -13.57
N PRO A 247 -16.89 -14.33 -14.19
CA PRO A 247 -16.43 -15.70 -14.19
C PRO A 247 -16.39 -16.25 -12.77
N GLY A 248 -16.69 -17.54 -12.59
CA GLY A 248 -16.42 -18.23 -11.32
C GLY A 248 -14.93 -18.20 -10.91
N SER A 249 -14.05 -17.85 -11.85
CA SER A 249 -12.61 -17.68 -11.65
C SER A 249 -12.20 -16.31 -11.10
N LEU A 250 -13.11 -15.32 -11.01
CA LEU A 250 -12.85 -13.98 -10.49
C LEU A 250 -13.62 -13.70 -9.19
N ILE A 251 -12.91 -13.18 -8.20
CA ILE A 251 -13.40 -12.77 -6.89
C ILE A 251 -13.48 -11.25 -6.86
N ALA A 252 -14.70 -10.70 -6.88
CA ALA A 252 -14.88 -9.25 -6.77
C ALA A 252 -14.60 -8.77 -5.33
N GLU A 253 -13.61 -7.89 -5.16
CA GLU A 253 -13.07 -7.55 -3.84
C GLU A 253 -13.25 -6.09 -3.42
N ALA A 254 -13.37 -5.15 -4.35
CA ALA A 254 -13.50 -3.73 -4.02
C ALA A 254 -14.20 -2.91 -5.11
N LEU A 255 -14.96 -1.91 -4.66
CA LEU A 255 -15.46 -0.80 -5.46
C LEU A 255 -14.74 0.48 -5.03
N TYR A 256 -14.18 1.22 -5.99
CA TYR A 256 -13.58 2.53 -5.78
C TYR A 256 -14.49 3.60 -6.37
N VAL A 257 -14.84 4.59 -5.55
CA VAL A 257 -15.73 5.70 -5.91
C VAL A 257 -15.06 7.00 -5.46
N PRO A 258 -15.11 8.08 -6.27
CA PRO A 258 -14.56 9.36 -5.87
C PRO A 258 -15.37 9.92 -4.70
N ASN A 259 -14.69 10.31 -3.62
CA ASN A 259 -15.28 11.09 -2.56
C ASN A 259 -15.08 12.59 -2.87
N GLU A 260 -16.00 13.44 -2.43
CA GLU A 260 -15.85 14.89 -2.56
C GLU A 260 -14.58 15.35 -1.84
N SER A 261 -13.61 15.86 -2.60
CA SER A 261 -12.42 16.48 -2.05
C SER A 261 -12.79 17.81 -1.39
N PRO A 262 -12.13 18.21 -0.29
CA PRO A 262 -12.10 19.62 0.11
C PRO A 262 -11.72 20.48 -1.11
N ALA A 263 -12.37 21.63 -1.29
CA ALA A 263 -12.21 22.50 -2.45
C ALA A 263 -10.75 22.92 -2.75
N ALA A 264 -9.85 22.75 -1.77
CA ALA A 264 -8.43 23.06 -1.86
C ALA A 264 -7.57 22.00 -2.58
N VAL A 265 -7.97 20.72 -2.59
CA VAL A 265 -7.12 19.63 -3.11
C VAL A 265 -7.47 19.24 -4.55
N ARG A 266 -8.71 19.49 -5.01
CA ARG A 266 -9.25 19.27 -6.38
C ARG A 266 -8.95 17.92 -7.06
N GLU A 267 -8.21 17.01 -6.43
CA GLU A 267 -8.10 15.61 -6.81
C GLU A 267 -9.12 14.79 -6.00
N PRO A 268 -9.89 13.91 -6.66
CA PRO A 268 -10.81 13.04 -5.95
C PRO A 268 -10.04 12.11 -5.02
N ILE A 269 -10.45 12.08 -3.75
CA ILE A 269 -9.99 11.04 -2.83
C ILE A 269 -10.82 9.80 -3.12
N TRP A 270 -10.16 8.75 -3.60
CA TRP A 270 -10.83 7.51 -3.93
C TRP A 270 -11.13 6.70 -2.67
N ALA A 271 -12.41 6.55 -2.36
CA ALA A 271 -12.87 5.74 -1.24
C ALA A 271 -13.18 4.32 -1.72
N ARG A 272 -12.81 3.35 -0.87
CA ARG A 272 -13.00 1.92 -1.13
C ARG A 272 -14.21 1.40 -0.37
N TYR A 273 -15.10 0.71 -1.07
CA TYR A 273 -16.33 0.12 -0.54
C TYR A 273 -16.49 -1.36 -0.93
N ASP A 274 -17.38 -2.08 -0.24
CA ASP A 274 -17.77 -3.42 -0.66
C ASP A 274 -18.77 -3.32 -1.83
N LEU A 275 -18.64 -4.18 -2.84
CA LEU A 275 -19.54 -4.17 -4.01
C LEU A 275 -21.02 -4.38 -3.61
N LYS A 276 -21.29 -5.02 -2.48
CA LYS A 276 -22.67 -5.27 -2.01
C LYS A 276 -23.34 -4.01 -1.48
N ASP A 277 -22.57 -3.02 -1.06
CA ASP A 277 -23.08 -1.77 -0.51
C ASP A 277 -23.64 -0.88 -1.63
N GLN A 278 -24.87 -1.18 -2.03
CA GLN A 278 -25.53 -0.53 -3.18
C GLN A 278 -25.62 1.00 -3.06
N GLN A 279 -25.57 1.51 -1.83
CA GLN A 279 -25.61 2.94 -1.55
C GLN A 279 -24.42 3.71 -2.14
N TYR A 280 -23.24 3.09 -2.24
CA TYR A 280 -22.02 3.75 -2.71
C TYR A 280 -21.85 3.69 -4.23
N TRP A 281 -22.72 2.97 -4.93
CA TRP A 281 -22.76 3.05 -6.38
C TRP A 281 -23.43 4.37 -6.77
N THR A 282 -22.65 5.25 -7.40
CA THR A 282 -23.03 6.61 -7.75
C THR A 282 -22.85 6.86 -9.25
N GLU A 283 -23.52 7.90 -9.75
CA GLU A 283 -23.21 8.47 -11.07
C GLU A 283 -21.76 8.92 -11.13
N GLY A 284 -21.17 8.84 -12.33
CA GLY A 284 -19.80 9.26 -12.60
C GLY A 284 -18.81 8.09 -12.63
N TRP A 285 -17.55 8.43 -12.35
CA TRP A 285 -16.43 7.50 -12.42
C TRP A 285 -16.38 6.54 -11.23
N GLN A 286 -16.03 5.29 -11.51
CA GLN A 286 -15.85 4.24 -10.50
C GLN A 286 -14.86 3.19 -11.02
N ALA A 287 -14.31 2.39 -10.11
CA ALA A 287 -13.53 1.22 -10.49
C ALA A 287 -13.94 -0.03 -9.72
N VAL A 288 -14.07 -1.13 -10.44
CA VAL A 288 -14.29 -2.45 -9.86
C VAL A 288 -12.98 -3.22 -9.88
N VAL A 289 -12.55 -3.72 -8.73
CA VAL A 289 -11.36 -4.55 -8.58
C VAL A 289 -11.78 -5.98 -8.30
N MET A 290 -11.26 -6.90 -9.10
CA MET A 290 -11.47 -8.33 -8.95
C MET A 290 -10.11 -9.05 -8.90
N MET A 291 -10.04 -10.14 -8.16
CA MET A 291 -8.85 -10.99 -8.06
C MET A 291 -9.12 -12.35 -8.71
N LYS A 292 -8.18 -12.89 -9.47
CA LYS A 292 -8.25 -14.26 -9.96
C LYS A 292 -8.14 -15.24 -8.79
N SER A 293 -9.07 -16.20 -8.73
CA SER A 293 -9.06 -17.26 -7.73
C SER A 293 -7.74 -18.04 -7.77
N VAL A 294 -7.30 -18.49 -6.59
CA VAL A 294 -6.07 -19.29 -6.42
C VAL A 294 -6.33 -20.79 -6.34
N THR A 295 -7.59 -21.21 -6.17
CA THR A 295 -7.95 -22.61 -5.89
C THR A 295 -8.04 -23.50 -7.13
N ALA A 296 -8.08 -22.90 -8.32
CA ALA A 296 -8.06 -23.59 -9.62
C ALA A 296 -6.81 -23.25 -10.45
N ALA A 297 -5.69 -22.93 -9.79
CA ALA A 297 -4.48 -22.46 -10.45
C ALA A 297 -3.80 -23.56 -11.29
N SER A 298 -3.73 -23.35 -12.61
CA SER A 298 -2.91 -24.16 -13.54
C SER A 298 -1.50 -23.61 -13.77
N VAL A 299 -1.20 -22.43 -13.21
CA VAL A 299 0.06 -21.70 -13.41
C VAL A 299 1.01 -21.97 -12.25
N GLU A 300 2.24 -22.37 -12.58
CA GLU A 300 3.32 -22.63 -11.63
C GLU A 300 3.73 -21.34 -10.89
N PHE A 301 3.91 -21.44 -9.57
CA PHE A 301 4.40 -20.32 -8.77
C PHE A 301 5.89 -20.06 -9.04
N PRO A 302 6.32 -18.80 -9.25
CA PRO A 302 7.70 -18.49 -9.59
C PRO A 302 8.67 -18.88 -8.47
N ALA A 303 9.86 -19.35 -8.85
CA ALA A 303 10.93 -19.63 -7.89
C ALA A 303 11.37 -18.37 -7.14
N SER A 304 11.79 -18.54 -5.88
CA SER A 304 12.35 -17.44 -5.09
C SER A 304 13.61 -16.88 -5.75
N LYS A 305 13.78 -15.55 -5.68
CA LYS A 305 15.02 -14.85 -6.06
C LYS A 305 16.01 -14.75 -4.91
N PHE A 306 15.66 -15.27 -3.75
CA PHE A 306 16.36 -15.16 -2.49
C PHE A 306 16.61 -16.57 -1.95
N PRO A 307 17.36 -17.43 -2.67
CA PRO A 307 17.55 -18.84 -2.32
C PRO A 307 18.24 -19.03 -0.95
N ASP A 308 19.01 -18.04 -0.50
CA ASP A 308 19.65 -18.02 0.82
C ASP A 308 18.65 -17.78 1.96
N PHE A 309 17.38 -17.54 1.64
CA PHE A 309 16.27 -17.33 2.57
C PHE A 309 15.23 -18.43 2.37
N PRO A 310 15.37 -19.61 3.02
CA PRO A 310 14.48 -20.75 2.83
C PRO A 310 13.00 -20.43 3.08
N PHE A 311 12.72 -19.47 3.95
CA PHE A 311 11.37 -19.00 4.24
C PHE A 311 10.70 -18.23 3.09
N ASP A 312 11.45 -17.81 2.06
CA ASP A 312 10.95 -17.17 0.83
C ASP A 312 10.56 -18.20 -0.25
N ASP A 313 10.91 -19.49 -0.08
CA ASP A 313 10.54 -20.55 -1.01
C ASP A 313 9.11 -21.05 -0.77
N PHE A 314 8.12 -20.24 -1.18
CA PHE A 314 6.71 -20.59 -1.01
C PHE A 314 6.29 -21.83 -1.80
N ARG A 315 7.00 -22.14 -2.90
CA ARG A 315 6.70 -23.29 -3.74
C ARG A 315 6.88 -24.63 -3.01
N SER A 316 7.90 -24.75 -2.17
CA SER A 316 8.13 -25.97 -1.37
C SER A 316 7.31 -26.01 -0.08
N GLN A 317 6.71 -24.88 0.30
CA GLN A 317 6.02 -24.70 1.59
C GLN A 317 4.51 -24.94 1.53
N TYR A 318 3.87 -24.75 0.37
CA TYR A 318 2.41 -24.79 0.19
C TYR A 318 2.02 -25.69 -0.98
N ASP A 319 0.83 -26.30 -0.91
CA ASP A 319 0.23 -26.96 -2.08
C ASP A 319 -0.32 -25.91 -3.05
N THR A 320 -0.83 -24.80 -2.50
CA THR A 320 -1.29 -23.63 -3.25
C THR A 320 -0.41 -22.40 -2.96
N PRO A 321 0.81 -22.28 -3.52
CA PRO A 321 1.72 -21.16 -3.17
C PRO A 321 1.15 -19.77 -3.45
N TRP A 322 0.24 -19.64 -4.43
CA TRP A 322 -0.44 -18.39 -4.76
C TRP A 322 -1.32 -17.85 -3.63
N LEU A 323 -1.67 -18.69 -2.66
CA LEU A 323 -2.37 -18.32 -1.43
C LEU A 323 -1.60 -17.31 -0.59
N VAL A 324 -0.27 -17.28 -0.72
CA VAL A 324 0.55 -16.23 -0.10
C VAL A 324 0.13 -14.84 -0.60
N ARG A 325 -0.11 -14.70 -1.90
CA ARG A 325 -0.55 -13.44 -2.50
C ARG A 325 -2.01 -13.14 -2.20
N ALA A 326 -2.90 -14.13 -2.30
CA ALA A 326 -4.34 -13.90 -2.17
C ALA A 326 -4.85 -13.82 -0.73
N MET A 327 -4.16 -14.43 0.24
CA MET A 327 -4.66 -14.54 1.61
C MET A 327 -3.66 -14.10 2.69
N VAL A 328 -2.37 -14.42 2.56
CA VAL A 328 -1.38 -14.22 3.64
C VAL A 328 -0.81 -12.80 3.66
N SER A 329 -0.29 -12.33 2.53
CA SER A 329 0.43 -11.05 2.43
C SER A 329 -0.54 -9.89 2.52
N VAL A 330 -0.53 -9.14 3.63
CA VAL A 330 -1.49 -8.06 3.92
C VAL A 330 -1.55 -7.01 2.80
N GLN A 331 -0.42 -6.72 2.14
CA GLN A 331 -0.32 -5.71 1.09
C GLN A 331 -0.97 -6.15 -0.23
N SER A 332 -1.08 -7.46 -0.48
CA SER A 332 -1.54 -7.99 -1.77
C SER A 332 -2.77 -8.88 -1.68
N ARG A 333 -3.15 -9.37 -0.49
CA ARG A 333 -4.30 -10.25 -0.26
C ARG A 333 -5.63 -9.63 -0.68
N VAL A 334 -6.65 -10.48 -0.72
CA VAL A 334 -8.03 -10.08 -0.99
C VAL A 334 -8.45 -8.95 -0.05
N MET A 335 -8.98 -7.87 -0.62
CA MET A 335 -9.32 -6.64 0.11
C MET A 335 -10.64 -6.74 0.89
N SER A 336 -11.65 -7.45 0.36
CA SER A 336 -12.92 -7.65 1.06
C SER A 336 -12.76 -8.69 2.16
N ALA A 337 -13.04 -8.31 3.40
CA ALA A 337 -13.01 -9.22 4.55
C ALA A 337 -13.93 -10.43 4.36
N ARG A 338 -15.08 -10.24 3.69
CA ARG A 338 -16.02 -11.32 3.36
C ARG A 338 -15.43 -12.28 2.34
N GLN A 339 -14.85 -11.77 1.26
CA GLN A 339 -14.26 -12.65 0.24
C GLN A 339 -13.02 -13.37 0.76
N LEU A 340 -12.22 -12.70 1.60
CA LEU A 340 -11.10 -13.30 2.30
C LEU A 340 -11.56 -14.44 3.23
N TRP A 341 -12.71 -14.27 3.90
CA TRP A 341 -13.34 -15.33 4.69
C TRP A 341 -13.74 -16.53 3.83
N LEU A 342 -14.45 -16.29 2.72
CA LEU A 342 -14.91 -17.36 1.83
C LEU A 342 -13.74 -18.13 1.20
N LEU A 343 -12.69 -17.42 0.78
CA LEU A 343 -11.46 -18.04 0.29
C LEU A 343 -10.82 -18.93 1.36
N ALA A 344 -10.78 -18.49 2.61
CA ALA A 344 -10.25 -19.31 3.70
C ALA A 344 -11.11 -20.55 3.96
N ASP A 345 -12.44 -20.45 3.90
CA ASP A 345 -13.35 -21.61 3.99
C ASP A 345 -13.09 -22.62 2.88
N GLU A 346 -12.92 -22.14 1.65
CA GLU A 346 -12.62 -22.98 0.48
C GLU A 346 -11.30 -23.74 0.66
N ILE A 347 -10.25 -23.06 1.13
CA ILE A 347 -8.94 -23.69 1.37
C ILE A 347 -9.00 -24.73 2.49
N ILE A 348 -9.69 -24.43 3.60
CA ILE A 348 -9.85 -25.39 4.71
C ILE A 348 -10.57 -26.65 4.22
N ALA A 349 -11.54 -26.51 3.32
CA ALA A 349 -12.30 -27.64 2.78
C ALA A 349 -11.54 -28.42 1.71
N ALA A 350 -10.73 -27.76 0.88
CA ALA A 350 -10.13 -28.35 -0.31
C ALA A 350 -8.67 -28.82 -0.14
N SER A 351 -7.89 -28.20 0.75
CA SER A 351 -6.47 -28.53 0.90
C SER A 351 -6.25 -29.76 1.78
N ILE A 352 -5.23 -30.55 1.45
CA ILE A 352 -4.75 -31.67 2.28
C ILE A 352 -3.49 -31.30 3.08
N GLN A 353 -2.87 -30.17 2.75
CA GLN A 353 -1.59 -29.75 3.27
C GLN A 353 -1.78 -28.88 4.52
N ARG A 354 -1.11 -29.27 5.62
CA ARG A 354 -1.29 -28.63 6.94
C ARG A 354 -0.98 -27.13 6.91
N SER A 355 0.01 -26.69 6.15
CA SER A 355 0.39 -25.28 6.04
C SER A 355 -0.69 -24.40 5.38
N ASP A 356 -1.33 -24.87 4.31
CA ASP A 356 -2.43 -24.16 3.64
C ASP A 356 -3.64 -24.02 4.58
N ILE A 357 -4.03 -25.12 5.23
CA ILE A 357 -5.14 -25.18 6.20
C ILE A 357 -4.85 -24.25 7.39
N ALA A 358 -3.65 -24.31 7.95
CA ALA A 358 -3.25 -23.50 9.10
C ALA A 358 -3.18 -22.01 8.74
N ALA A 359 -2.73 -21.66 7.54
CA ALA A 359 -2.77 -20.30 7.01
C ALA A 359 -4.20 -19.76 6.95
N ALA A 360 -5.13 -20.56 6.42
CA ALA A 360 -6.55 -20.22 6.31
C ALA A 360 -7.21 -20.01 7.68
N TYR A 361 -6.99 -20.92 8.62
CA TYR A 361 -7.47 -20.76 9.99
C TYR A 361 -6.90 -19.50 10.66
N CYS A 362 -5.61 -19.22 10.45
CA CYS A 362 -4.96 -18.04 11.02
C CYS A 362 -5.60 -16.75 10.50
N VAL A 363 -5.84 -16.65 9.20
CA VAL A 363 -6.53 -15.50 8.60
C VAL A 363 -7.94 -15.34 9.15
N LYS A 364 -8.73 -16.43 9.20
CA LYS A 364 -10.08 -16.38 9.79
C LYS A 364 -10.07 -15.97 11.25
N ALA A 365 -9.11 -16.44 12.05
CA ALA A 365 -8.98 -16.08 13.45
C ALA A 365 -8.78 -14.56 13.63
N TYR A 366 -7.95 -13.93 12.79
CA TYR A 366 -7.80 -12.47 12.82
C TYR A 366 -9.05 -11.72 12.35
N LEU A 367 -9.81 -12.28 11.38
CA LEU A 367 -11.11 -11.72 11.00
C LEU A 367 -12.12 -11.78 12.15
N ILE A 368 -12.20 -12.90 12.86
CA ILE A 368 -13.04 -13.07 14.06
C ILE A 368 -12.59 -12.12 15.17
N LEU A 369 -11.29 -11.92 15.35
CA LEU A 369 -10.74 -11.01 16.36
C LEU A 369 -11.23 -9.56 16.14
N GLY A 370 -11.46 -9.15 14.89
CA GLY A 370 -12.03 -7.85 14.53
C GLY A 370 -13.56 -7.73 14.72
N GLN A 371 -14.26 -8.82 15.02
CA GLN A 371 -15.72 -8.88 15.11
C GLN A 371 -16.20 -9.10 16.55
N GLN A 372 -17.46 -8.80 16.82
CA GLN A 372 -18.14 -9.21 18.05
C GLN A 372 -18.81 -10.56 17.81
N GLN A 373 -18.37 -11.59 18.51
CA GLN A 373 -18.91 -12.95 18.42
C GLN A 373 -19.10 -13.49 19.83
N PRO A 374 -20.09 -14.37 20.07
CA PRO A 374 -20.21 -15.05 21.36
C PRO A 374 -19.04 -16.02 21.57
N TRP A 375 -18.62 -16.19 22.82
CA TRP A 375 -17.47 -17.03 23.16
C TRP A 375 -17.64 -18.47 22.69
N GLU A 376 -18.85 -19.03 22.73
CA GLU A 376 -19.15 -20.40 22.31
C GLU A 376 -18.81 -20.62 20.83
N ALA A 377 -19.11 -19.64 19.96
CA ALA A 377 -18.76 -19.70 18.54
C ALA A 377 -17.25 -19.61 18.33
N VAL A 378 -16.58 -18.74 19.08
CA VAL A 378 -15.11 -18.60 19.04
C VAL A 378 -14.43 -19.87 19.54
N GLN A 379 -14.93 -20.48 20.61
CA GLN A 379 -14.41 -21.73 21.16
C GLN A 379 -14.60 -22.90 20.20
N ALA A 380 -15.77 -23.02 19.57
CA ALA A 380 -16.00 -24.03 18.55
C ALA A 380 -15.06 -23.87 17.35
N PHE A 381 -14.80 -22.62 16.95
CA PHE A 381 -13.85 -22.32 15.88
C PHE A 381 -12.41 -22.67 16.27
N THR A 382 -11.95 -22.30 17.48
CA THR A 382 -10.56 -22.58 17.91
C THR A 382 -10.30 -24.07 18.12
N ALA A 383 -11.32 -24.85 18.50
CA ALA A 383 -11.24 -26.31 18.54
C ALA A 383 -10.95 -26.93 17.16
N GLY A 384 -11.34 -26.26 16.07
CA GLY A 384 -11.15 -26.74 14.69
C GLY A 384 -9.69 -26.75 14.20
N PHE A 385 -8.76 -26.12 14.93
CA PHE A 385 -7.34 -26.10 14.57
C PHE A 385 -6.40 -26.53 15.71
N GLU A 386 -6.92 -27.14 16.78
CA GLU A 386 -6.09 -27.51 17.94
C GLU A 386 -4.98 -28.51 17.57
N ASP A 387 -5.25 -29.41 16.63
CA ASP A 387 -4.29 -30.39 16.13
C ASP A 387 -3.13 -29.74 15.35
N LEU A 388 -3.33 -28.52 14.82
CA LEU A 388 -2.31 -27.73 14.12
C LEU A 388 -1.36 -27.01 15.07
N LEU A 389 -1.65 -26.99 16.38
CA LEU A 389 -0.84 -26.28 17.39
C LEU A 389 0.30 -27.13 17.97
N ALA A 390 0.35 -28.42 17.66
CA ALA A 390 1.39 -29.32 18.13
C ALA A 390 2.70 -29.09 17.37
N ILE A 391 3.78 -28.80 18.10
CA ILE A 391 5.13 -28.65 17.54
C ILE A 391 6.01 -29.76 18.12
N THR A 392 6.47 -30.65 17.25
CA THR A 392 7.44 -31.72 17.53
C THR A 392 8.73 -31.48 16.75
N ASP A 393 9.79 -32.26 17.01
CA ASP A 393 11.05 -32.14 16.28
C ASP A 393 10.91 -32.46 14.77
N GLU A 394 9.93 -33.28 14.40
CA GLU A 394 9.61 -33.65 13.01
C GLU A 394 8.74 -32.61 12.28
N THR A 395 8.20 -31.62 13.00
CA THR A 395 7.33 -30.60 12.41
C THR A 395 8.09 -29.76 11.37
N ARG A 396 7.52 -29.58 10.17
CA ARG A 396 8.14 -28.77 9.12
C ARG A 396 8.23 -27.31 9.55
N ALA A 397 9.24 -26.59 9.07
CA ALA A 397 9.46 -25.18 9.37
C ALA A 397 8.22 -24.30 9.11
N VAL A 398 7.55 -24.48 7.97
CA VAL A 398 6.31 -23.75 7.64
C VAL A 398 5.15 -24.07 8.60
N ASP A 399 5.06 -25.30 9.09
CA ASP A 399 4.02 -25.67 10.05
C ASP A 399 4.31 -25.05 11.44
N VAL A 400 5.58 -24.94 11.84
CA VAL A 400 5.98 -24.18 13.03
C VAL A 400 5.55 -22.71 12.91
N ARG A 401 5.77 -22.07 11.76
CA ARG A 401 5.32 -20.68 11.50
C ARG A 401 3.83 -20.50 11.81
N TRP A 402 3.00 -21.41 11.30
CA TRP A 402 1.57 -21.31 11.45
C TRP A 402 1.09 -21.70 12.84
N ALA A 403 1.68 -22.72 13.47
CA ALA A 403 1.40 -23.08 14.86
C ALA A 403 1.64 -21.89 15.80
N VAL A 404 2.78 -21.20 15.66
CA VAL A 404 3.07 -19.98 16.45
C VAL A 404 2.05 -18.89 16.20
N SER A 405 1.70 -18.64 14.94
CA SER A 405 0.72 -17.61 14.57
C SER A 405 -0.68 -17.92 15.10
N LEU A 406 -1.09 -19.19 15.05
CA LEU A 406 -2.36 -19.69 15.56
C LEU A 406 -2.42 -19.64 17.09
N LEU A 407 -1.34 -20.03 17.80
CA LEU A 407 -1.25 -19.90 19.25
C LEU A 407 -1.43 -18.44 19.68
N TYR A 408 -0.76 -17.52 19.00
CA TYR A 408 -0.85 -16.09 19.32
C TYR A 408 -2.27 -15.54 19.12
N VAL A 409 -2.90 -15.80 17.97
CA VAL A 409 -4.25 -15.28 17.70
C VAL A 409 -5.32 -15.98 18.54
N LYS A 410 -5.16 -17.27 18.86
CA LYS A 410 -6.00 -18.00 19.80
C LYS A 410 -5.95 -17.34 21.19
N ALA A 411 -4.76 -17.02 21.68
CA ALA A 411 -4.58 -16.35 22.96
C ALA A 411 -5.25 -14.96 22.98
N LEU A 412 -5.14 -14.18 21.90
CA LEU A 412 -5.83 -12.89 21.75
C LEU A 412 -7.36 -13.05 21.76
N LEU A 413 -7.89 -14.09 21.10
CA LEU A 413 -9.32 -14.40 21.10
C LEU A 413 -9.79 -14.78 22.51
N GLU A 414 -9.06 -15.63 23.22
CA GLU A 414 -9.34 -16.03 24.59
C GLU A 414 -9.32 -14.81 25.54
N GLN A 415 -8.30 -13.96 25.41
CA GLN A 415 -8.16 -12.74 26.21
C GLN A 415 -9.31 -11.77 25.96
N LYS A 416 -9.69 -11.53 24.70
CA LYS A 416 -10.80 -10.65 24.31
C LYS A 416 -12.13 -11.08 24.94
N HIS A 417 -12.34 -12.38 25.17
CA HIS A 417 -13.56 -12.94 25.74
C HIS A 417 -13.44 -13.26 27.23
N GLY A 418 -12.44 -12.71 27.92
CA GLY A 418 -12.26 -12.86 29.36
C GLY A 418 -11.83 -14.26 29.82
N GLN A 419 -11.38 -15.12 28.91
CA GLN A 419 -10.93 -16.49 29.21
C GLN A 419 -9.47 -16.47 29.70
N ARG A 420 -9.24 -15.83 30.85
CA ARG A 420 -7.91 -15.50 31.38
C ARG A 420 -6.95 -16.70 31.42
N ASP A 421 -7.36 -17.81 32.02
CA ASP A 421 -6.50 -18.99 32.19
C ASP A 421 -6.12 -19.63 30.85
N LYS A 422 -7.07 -19.68 29.90
CA LYS A 422 -6.83 -20.20 28.56
C LYS A 422 -5.88 -19.29 27.78
N ALA A 423 -6.13 -17.98 27.82
CA ALA A 423 -5.28 -16.99 27.19
C ALA A 423 -3.85 -17.07 27.72
N HIS A 424 -3.68 -17.21 29.04
CA HIS A 424 -2.38 -17.40 29.67
C HIS A 424 -1.67 -18.64 29.13
N ASP A 425 -2.33 -19.81 29.08
CA ASP A 425 -1.72 -21.03 28.53
C ASP A 425 -1.34 -20.89 27.05
N SER A 426 -2.24 -20.34 26.23
CA SER A 426 -1.98 -20.13 24.80
C SER A 426 -0.84 -19.14 24.55
N PHE A 427 -0.79 -18.02 25.30
CA PHE A 427 0.33 -17.08 25.22
C PHE A 427 1.64 -17.72 25.69
N ARG A 428 1.62 -18.50 26.77
CA ARG A 428 2.80 -19.20 27.28
C ARG A 428 3.37 -20.16 26.23
N ARG A 429 2.51 -21.01 25.64
CA ARG A 429 2.89 -21.90 24.54
C ARG A 429 3.46 -21.12 23.34
N CYS A 430 2.86 -19.99 22.98
CA CYS A 430 3.38 -19.12 21.92
C CYS A 430 4.76 -18.53 22.29
N ALA A 431 4.92 -18.00 23.49
CA ALA A 431 6.17 -17.40 23.96
C ALA A 431 7.30 -18.43 23.98
N GLU A 432 7.03 -19.67 24.36
CA GLU A 432 8.02 -20.75 24.46
C GLU A 432 8.30 -21.45 23.11
N SER A 433 7.64 -21.05 22.03
CA SER A 433 7.75 -21.73 20.74
C SER A 433 9.12 -21.54 20.05
N PRO A 434 9.60 -22.54 19.30
CA PRO A 434 10.93 -22.53 18.67
C PRO A 434 10.94 -21.73 17.35
N PHE A 435 10.73 -20.42 17.43
CA PHE A 435 10.50 -19.55 16.26
C PHE A 435 11.64 -19.58 15.21
N LEU A 436 12.89 -19.78 15.63
CA LEU A 436 14.06 -19.87 14.74
C LEU A 436 14.03 -21.09 13.81
N ARG A 437 13.17 -22.09 14.07
CA ARG A 437 12.99 -23.22 13.13
C ARG A 437 12.38 -22.78 11.80
N PHE A 438 11.75 -21.62 11.75
CA PHE A 438 11.24 -21.03 10.52
C PHE A 438 12.07 -19.82 10.07
N ALA A 439 12.01 -18.73 10.84
CA ALA A 439 12.69 -17.48 10.51
C ALA A 439 12.80 -16.60 11.77
N PRO A 440 13.83 -15.74 11.89
CA PRO A 440 13.96 -14.80 13.01
C PRO A 440 12.77 -13.83 13.12
N MET A 441 12.09 -13.56 12.00
CA MET A 441 10.90 -12.70 11.92
C MET A 441 9.73 -13.16 12.76
N LEU A 442 9.62 -14.47 12.94
CA LEU A 442 8.53 -15.08 13.69
C LEU A 442 8.60 -14.72 15.19
N ALA A 443 9.76 -14.24 15.67
CA ALA A 443 9.95 -13.73 17.02
C ALA A 443 8.99 -12.59 17.36
N THR A 444 8.46 -11.85 16.38
CA THR A 444 7.43 -10.83 16.62
C THR A 444 6.27 -11.39 17.45
N LYS A 445 5.79 -12.60 17.14
CA LYS A 445 4.68 -13.24 17.87
C LYS A 445 5.09 -13.75 19.24
N THR A 446 6.27 -14.36 19.36
CA THR A 446 6.74 -14.93 20.63
C THR A 446 7.09 -13.84 21.65
N ILE A 447 7.69 -12.73 21.21
CA ILE A 447 7.99 -11.56 22.05
C ILE A 447 6.69 -10.85 22.45
N SER A 448 5.74 -10.64 21.52
CA SER A 448 4.44 -10.07 21.88
C SER A 448 3.68 -10.95 22.88
N ALA A 449 3.77 -12.27 22.77
CA ALA A 449 3.20 -13.18 23.77
C ALA A 449 3.85 -13.01 25.15
N CYS A 450 5.18 -12.84 25.20
CA CYS A 450 5.88 -12.50 26.45
C CYS A 450 5.36 -11.20 27.07
N GLN A 451 5.13 -10.15 26.26
CA GLN A 451 4.58 -8.89 26.76
C GLN A 451 3.19 -9.07 27.35
N GLN A 452 2.30 -9.82 26.68
CA GLN A 452 0.95 -10.08 27.19
C GLN A 452 0.98 -10.84 28.52
N LEU A 453 1.80 -11.89 28.62
CA LEU A 453 1.99 -12.62 29.89
C LEU A 453 2.52 -11.71 31.01
N ALA A 454 3.48 -10.84 30.68
CA ALA A 454 4.01 -9.90 31.66
C ALA A 454 2.94 -8.94 32.16
N PHE A 455 2.08 -8.41 31.28
CA PHE A 455 0.95 -7.57 31.67
C PHE A 455 -0.08 -8.32 32.52
N MET A 456 -0.34 -9.59 32.22
CA MET A 456 -1.21 -10.43 33.04
C MET A 456 -0.63 -10.62 34.44
N CYS A 457 0.67 -10.91 34.58
CA CYS A 457 1.35 -10.97 35.88
C CYS A 457 1.28 -9.64 36.64
N LEU A 458 1.49 -8.51 35.97
CA LEU A 458 1.38 -7.19 36.61
C LEU A 458 -0.04 -6.90 37.12
N ALA A 459 -1.07 -7.31 36.39
CA ALA A 459 -2.45 -7.21 36.83
C ALA A 459 -2.77 -8.13 38.03
N GLU A 460 -1.93 -9.11 38.32
CA GLU A 460 -2.00 -10.01 39.49
C GLU A 460 -1.05 -9.58 40.62
N GLU A 461 -0.40 -8.42 40.47
CA GLU A 461 0.65 -7.94 41.37
C GLU A 461 1.89 -8.86 41.44
N ASP A 462 2.02 -9.83 40.51
CA ASP A 462 3.20 -10.68 40.36
C ASP A 462 4.29 -9.98 39.54
N LYS A 463 5.03 -9.09 40.21
CA LYS A 463 6.17 -8.38 39.60
C LYS A 463 7.29 -9.34 39.16
N ALA A 464 7.49 -10.45 39.87
CA ALA A 464 8.56 -11.39 39.57
C ALA A 464 8.30 -12.16 38.28
N GLY A 465 7.06 -12.64 38.09
CA GLY A 465 6.61 -13.25 36.84
C GLY A 465 6.69 -12.27 35.67
N ALA A 466 6.25 -11.03 35.87
CA ALA A 466 6.34 -9.98 34.84
C ALA A 466 7.79 -9.71 34.40
N GLU A 467 8.72 -9.59 35.35
CA GLU A 467 10.14 -9.49 35.04
C GLU A 467 10.66 -10.69 34.25
N GLY A 468 10.24 -11.91 34.61
CA GLY A 468 10.64 -13.13 33.93
C GLY A 468 10.26 -13.11 32.44
N TRP A 469 9.00 -12.75 32.15
CA TRP A 469 8.49 -12.67 30.78
C TRP A 469 9.14 -11.55 29.97
N PHE A 470 9.30 -10.35 30.52
CA PHE A 470 10.01 -9.28 29.81
C PHE A 470 11.48 -9.66 29.52
N LYS A 471 12.17 -10.32 30.46
CA LYS A 471 13.54 -10.83 30.23
C LYS A 471 13.56 -11.84 29.08
N LEU A 472 12.59 -12.76 29.03
CA LEU A 472 12.49 -13.72 27.92
C LEU A 472 12.31 -13.00 26.58
N GLY A 473 11.43 -11.98 26.52
CA GLY A 473 11.23 -11.18 25.30
C GLY A 473 12.53 -10.49 24.81
N VAL A 474 13.33 -9.92 25.73
CA VAL A 474 14.64 -9.35 25.39
C VAL A 474 15.60 -10.41 24.86
N VAL A 475 15.65 -11.58 25.51
CA VAL A 475 16.49 -12.70 25.08
C VAL A 475 16.10 -13.17 23.68
N GLN A 476 14.81 -13.35 23.40
CA GLN A 476 14.34 -13.77 22.09
C GLN A 476 14.65 -12.76 20.99
N SER A 477 14.48 -11.47 21.27
CA SER A 477 14.87 -10.39 20.35
C SER A 477 16.36 -10.47 19.99
N ARG A 478 17.23 -10.61 21.00
CA ARG A 478 18.68 -10.77 20.78
C ARG A 478 19.03 -12.04 20.02
N THR A 479 18.36 -13.14 20.32
CA THR A 479 18.55 -14.42 19.64
C THR A 479 18.16 -14.33 18.16
N ALA A 480 17.03 -13.68 17.84
CA ALA A 480 16.62 -13.44 16.46
C ALA A 480 17.64 -12.59 15.68
N MET A 481 18.17 -11.53 16.29
CA MET A 481 19.20 -10.69 15.67
C MET A 481 20.56 -11.37 15.53
N GLY A 482 20.81 -12.43 16.33
CA GLY A 482 22.03 -13.22 16.30
C GLY A 482 22.00 -14.35 15.28
N ASP A 483 20.87 -14.61 14.64
CA ASP A 483 20.66 -15.75 13.75
C ASP A 483 21.54 -15.68 12.49
N GLY A 484 22.06 -16.84 12.08
CA GLY A 484 22.96 -16.94 10.94
C GLY A 484 22.32 -16.56 9.61
N GLN A 485 21.01 -16.77 9.45
CA GLN A 485 20.29 -16.47 8.21
C GLN A 485 20.16 -14.95 7.97
N PHE A 486 20.29 -14.14 9.03
CA PHE A 486 20.32 -12.67 8.90
C PHE A 486 21.71 -12.14 8.50
N ARG A 487 22.77 -12.93 8.70
CA ARG A 487 24.14 -12.54 8.34
C ARG A 487 24.48 -12.72 6.85
N SER A 488 23.51 -13.12 6.03
CA SER A 488 23.64 -13.19 4.57
C SER A 488 23.92 -11.81 3.97
N ASP A 489 24.67 -11.75 2.87
CA ASP A 489 24.96 -10.49 2.17
C ASP A 489 23.70 -9.95 1.47
N PRO A 490 23.50 -8.61 1.42
CA PRO A 490 22.38 -8.01 0.70
C PRO A 490 22.43 -8.30 -0.81
N PRO A 491 21.29 -8.27 -1.53
CA PRO A 491 19.98 -7.76 -1.09
C PRO A 491 19.09 -8.80 -0.38
N TYR A 492 18.24 -8.32 0.54
CA TYR A 492 17.24 -9.12 1.26
C TYR A 492 15.85 -9.05 0.58
N PRO A 493 14.95 -10.04 0.82
CA PRO A 493 13.53 -9.88 0.52
C PRO A 493 12.96 -8.62 1.21
N LEU A 494 12.04 -7.92 0.53
CA LEU A 494 11.54 -6.59 0.94
C LEU A 494 10.95 -6.55 2.35
N TYR A 495 10.38 -7.66 2.83
CA TYR A 495 9.74 -7.76 4.14
C TYR A 495 10.73 -8.05 5.28
N VAL A 496 11.93 -8.58 5.01
CA VAL A 496 12.86 -9.07 6.04
C VAL A 496 13.34 -7.94 6.95
N LEU A 497 13.91 -6.86 6.39
CA LEU A 497 14.44 -5.77 7.23
C LEU A 497 13.32 -5.02 7.99
N PRO A 498 12.17 -4.67 7.37
CA PRO A 498 11.07 -4.06 8.08
C PRO A 498 10.55 -4.92 9.24
N GLU A 499 10.31 -6.21 9.03
CA GLU A 499 9.83 -7.07 10.11
C GLU A 499 10.92 -7.24 11.21
N LEU A 500 12.23 -7.16 10.90
CA LEU A 500 13.30 -7.33 11.90
C LEU A 500 13.40 -6.10 12.78
N SER A 501 13.18 -4.93 12.18
CA SER A 501 13.04 -3.70 12.95
C SER A 501 11.92 -3.82 13.99
N GLN A 502 10.83 -4.53 13.69
CA GLN A 502 9.75 -4.79 14.64
C GLN A 502 10.19 -5.74 15.76
N VAL A 503 10.93 -6.81 15.43
CA VAL A 503 11.53 -7.72 16.44
C VAL A 503 12.42 -6.95 17.42
N LEU A 504 13.25 -6.04 16.92
CA LEU A 504 14.10 -5.20 17.75
C LEU A 504 13.28 -4.20 18.57
N GLY A 505 12.27 -3.57 17.98
CA GLY A 505 11.35 -2.66 18.66
C GLY A 505 10.62 -3.32 19.83
N LEU A 506 10.05 -4.50 19.62
CA LEU A 506 9.39 -5.30 20.67
C LEU A 506 10.36 -5.68 21.79
N GLY A 507 11.59 -6.07 21.45
CA GLY A 507 12.64 -6.33 22.44
C GLY A 507 13.00 -5.09 23.25
N ALA A 508 13.09 -3.92 22.61
CA ALA A 508 13.34 -2.64 23.27
C ALA A 508 12.22 -2.25 24.23
N GLN A 509 10.95 -2.50 23.86
CA GLN A 509 9.79 -2.28 24.73
C GLN A 509 9.87 -3.17 25.99
N CYS A 510 10.20 -4.45 25.84
CA CYS A 510 10.43 -5.35 26.98
C CYS A 510 11.55 -4.85 27.90
N ASN A 511 12.66 -4.36 27.33
CA ASN A 511 13.76 -3.80 28.13
C ASN A 511 13.34 -2.50 28.84
N GLY A 512 12.57 -1.63 28.18
CA GLY A 512 11.99 -0.43 28.79
C GLY A 512 11.11 -0.77 29.99
N ALA A 513 10.26 -1.79 29.86
CA ALA A 513 9.43 -2.28 30.95
C ALA A 513 10.25 -2.80 32.15
N LEU A 514 11.36 -3.51 31.90
CA LEU A 514 12.28 -3.94 32.96
C LEU A 514 12.92 -2.76 33.71
N ILE A 515 13.26 -1.69 33.00
CA ILE A 515 13.75 -0.45 33.63
C ILE A 515 12.66 0.17 34.50
N ALA A 516 11.40 0.22 34.01
CA ALA A 516 10.24 0.71 34.76
C ALA A 516 10.05 -0.02 36.10
N LEU A 517 10.06 -1.35 36.05
CA LEU A 517 9.79 -2.20 37.21
C LEU A 517 10.85 -1.97 38.30
N ARG A 518 12.12 -1.76 37.90
CA ARG A 518 13.20 -1.41 38.82
C ARG A 518 13.06 -0.02 39.45
N GLN A 519 12.42 0.91 38.74
CA GLN A 519 12.23 2.30 39.20
C GLN A 519 10.97 2.48 40.07
N ASN A 520 10.23 1.40 40.38
CA ASN A 520 8.98 1.42 41.16
C ASN A 520 7.90 2.37 40.59
N GLY A 521 7.93 2.61 39.27
CA GLY A 521 6.93 3.43 38.61
C GLY A 521 7.15 3.46 37.09
N ILE A 522 6.05 3.43 36.34
CA ILE A 522 6.07 3.73 34.91
C ILE A 522 6.15 5.25 34.80
N SER A 523 7.35 5.79 34.55
CA SER A 523 7.44 7.20 34.16
C SER A 523 6.77 7.39 32.79
N PRO A 524 6.25 8.59 32.46
CA PRO A 524 5.70 8.86 31.11
C PRO A 524 6.68 8.48 30.00
N LEU A 525 7.98 8.72 30.22
CA LEU A 525 9.04 8.30 29.29
C LEU A 525 9.08 6.78 29.08
N VAL A 526 8.89 5.99 30.14
CA VAL A 526 8.85 4.52 30.03
C VAL A 526 7.55 4.07 29.37
N TRP A 527 6.42 4.69 29.67
CA TRP A 527 5.16 4.42 28.97
C TRP A 527 5.27 4.68 27.46
N ASP A 528 5.86 5.82 27.10
CA ASP A 528 6.13 6.18 25.70
C ASP A 528 7.12 5.19 25.07
N MET A 529 8.16 4.77 25.79
CA MET A 529 9.10 3.73 25.35
C MET A 529 8.44 2.35 25.15
N MET A 530 7.46 1.99 25.97
CA MET A 530 6.69 0.75 25.82
C MET A 530 5.73 0.81 24.62
N ASN A 531 5.35 2.02 24.19
CA ASN A 531 4.53 2.27 23.01
C ASN A 531 5.34 2.77 21.80
N CYS A 532 6.68 2.76 21.87
CA CYS A 532 7.58 3.16 20.78
C CYS A 532 7.47 2.17 19.60
N ASP A 533 6.48 2.40 18.77
CA ASP A 533 6.44 2.04 17.37
C ASP A 533 6.82 3.31 16.58
N MET A 534 7.90 3.24 15.81
CA MET A 534 8.40 4.36 15.00
C MET A 534 7.35 4.88 14.01
N SER A 535 6.48 4.01 13.51
CA SER A 535 5.36 4.36 12.63
C SER A 535 4.26 5.10 13.40
N SER A 536 3.91 4.64 14.61
CA SER A 536 2.98 5.35 15.51
C SER A 536 3.51 6.72 15.91
N GLN A 537 4.81 6.85 16.21
CA GLN A 537 5.44 8.15 16.49
C GLN A 537 5.37 9.10 15.29
N ILE A 538 5.69 8.61 14.08
CA ILE A 538 5.57 9.41 12.85
C ILE A 538 4.10 9.79 12.60
N GLN A 539 3.15 8.90 12.89
CA GLN A 539 1.73 9.16 12.72
C GLN A 539 1.21 10.17 13.74
N ASP A 540 1.63 10.10 15.00
CA ASP A 540 1.30 11.06 16.06
C ASP A 540 1.93 12.43 15.80
N GLU A 541 3.17 12.49 15.31
CA GLU A 541 3.79 13.74 14.86
C GLU A 541 3.03 14.37 13.68
N ARG A 542 2.54 13.54 12.74
CA ARG A 542 1.69 14.00 11.62
C ARG A 542 0.34 14.53 12.10
N LEU A 543 -0.32 13.83 13.03
CA LEU A 543 -1.60 14.25 13.61
C LEU A 543 -1.44 15.54 14.42
N THR A 544 -0.38 15.65 15.21
CA THR A 544 -0.03 16.84 15.98
C THR A 544 0.26 18.01 15.05
N SER A 545 1.01 17.79 13.97
CA SER A 545 1.27 18.80 12.93
C SER A 545 -0.01 19.26 12.22
N SER A 546 -0.94 18.33 11.93
CA SER A 546 -2.25 18.64 11.34
C SER A 546 -3.13 19.49 12.28
N ALA A 547 -3.21 19.10 13.55
CA ALA A 547 -3.96 19.85 14.56
C ALA A 547 -3.37 21.25 14.79
N LEU A 548 -2.04 21.38 14.79
CA LEU A 548 -1.35 22.67 14.88
C LEU A 548 -1.67 23.56 13.68
N ARG A 549 -1.73 22.99 12.46
CA ARG A 549 -2.14 23.70 11.24
C ARG A 549 -3.58 24.22 11.34
N GLN A 550 -4.52 23.41 11.81
CA GLN A 550 -5.91 23.85 12.01
C GLN A 550 -6.02 24.99 13.04
N LEU A 551 -5.26 24.91 14.13
CA LEU A 551 -5.21 25.96 15.16
C LEU A 551 -4.59 27.27 14.63
N LEU A 552 -3.50 27.18 13.86
CA LEU A 552 -2.88 28.35 13.25
C LEU A 552 -3.80 29.00 12.21
N HIS A 553 -4.49 28.21 11.38
CA HIS A 553 -5.51 28.72 10.46
C HIS A 553 -6.65 29.42 11.21
N SER A 554 -7.18 28.83 12.29
CA SER A 554 -8.27 29.45 13.07
C SER A 554 -7.89 30.79 13.69
N ARG A 555 -6.61 30.99 14.06
CA ARG A 555 -6.13 32.27 14.62
C ARG A 555 -5.92 33.35 13.55
N VAL A 556 -5.54 32.98 12.34
CA VAL A 556 -5.40 33.94 11.21
C VAL A 556 -6.77 34.48 10.77
N TYR A 557 -7.82 33.65 10.83
CA TYR A 557 -9.20 34.09 10.58
C TYR A 557 -9.79 34.95 11.71
N ALA A 558 -9.38 34.73 12.96
CA ALA A 558 -9.80 35.59 14.09
C ALA A 558 -9.12 36.97 14.09
N SER A 559 -8.00 37.14 13.39
CA SER A 559 -7.29 38.43 13.24
C SER A 559 -7.74 39.26 12.03
N SER A 560 -8.72 38.77 11.26
CA SER A 560 -9.25 39.43 10.06
C SER A 560 -10.73 39.83 10.16
N SER A 561 -11.28 39.88 11.38
CA SER A 561 -12.61 40.45 11.69
C SER A 561 -12.52 41.78 12.42
#